data_AF-A0A2W1BLZ6-F1
#
_entry.id   AF-A0A2W1BLZ6-F1
#
_cell.length_a   1.000
_cell.length_b   1.000
_cell.length_c   1.000
_cell.angle_alpha   90.00
_cell.angle_beta   90.00
_cell.angle_gamma   90.00
#
_symmetry.space_group_name_H-M   'P 1'
#
loop_
_entity.id
_entity.type
_entity.pdbx_description
1 polymer ?
#
loop_
_entity_poly.entity_id
_entity_poly.type
_entity_poly.pdbx_seq_one_letter_code
_entity_poly.pdbx_strand_id
1 'polypeptide(L)' 'MGYFGHIARRDANNLERLIVTGKVEGRRPRGRSPIRWSDQITKELEMPMNVAMHQATERNKWRHLVDKIRRSHDPQ' A
#
# COMPACT_ATOMS: atom_id res chain seq x y z
N MET A 1 -0.25 -4.00 6.29
CA MET A 1 -1.34 -3.76 5.31
C MET A 1 -2.66 -3.16 5.84
N GLY A 2 -3.02 -3.27 7.13
CA GLY A 2 -4.28 -2.69 7.64
C GLY A 2 -4.41 -1.17 7.47
N TYR A 3 -3.33 -0.43 7.74
CA TYR A 3 -3.26 1.03 7.57
C TYR A 3 -3.38 1.49 6.11
N PHE A 4 -2.80 0.75 5.15
CA PHE A 4 -3.02 1.03 3.73
C PHE A 4 -4.50 0.97 3.34
N GLY A 5 -5.21 -0.05 3.84
CA GLY A 5 -6.65 -0.13 3.64
C GLY A 5 -7.41 1.02 4.28
N HIS A 6 -6.93 1.55 5.41
CA HIS A 6 -7.50 2.76 5.99
C HIS A 6 -7.36 3.94 5.02
N ILE A 7 -6.15 4.21 4.51
CA ILE A 7 -5.89 5.31 3.55
C ILE A 7 -6.73 5.17 2.28
N ALA A 8 -6.82 3.97 1.71
CA ALA A 8 -7.58 3.73 0.48
C ALA A 8 -9.08 4.07 0.59
N ARG A 9 -9.64 4.01 1.81
CA ARG A 9 -11.04 4.34 2.10
C ARG A 9 -11.25 5.76 2.63
N ARG A 10 -10.20 6.59 2.69
CA ARG A 10 -10.32 8.02 3.00
C ARG A 10 -10.76 8.80 1.77
N ASP A 11 -11.31 9.99 1.98
CA ASP A 11 -11.70 10.89 0.89
C ASP A 11 -10.54 11.20 -0.07
N ALA A 12 -10.82 11.49 -1.33
CA ALA A 12 -9.80 11.79 -2.33
C ALA A 12 -8.96 13.03 -1.99
N ASN A 13 -9.50 13.95 -1.19
CA ASN A 13 -8.79 15.15 -0.73
C ASN A 13 -7.95 14.91 0.53
N ASN A 14 -7.95 13.69 1.08
CA ASN A 14 -7.08 13.36 2.21
C ASN A 14 -5.61 13.33 1.75
N LEU A 15 -4.77 14.05 2.50
CA LEU A 15 -3.34 14.19 2.20
C LEU A 15 -2.63 12.84 2.10
N GLU A 16 -2.92 11.89 2.99
CA GLU A 16 -2.29 10.57 2.98
C GLU A 16 -2.66 9.81 1.69
N ARG A 17 -3.93 9.87 1.29
CA ARG A 17 -4.40 9.26 0.03
C ARG A 17 -3.72 9.90 -1.18
N LEU A 18 -3.60 11.23 -1.21
CA LEU A 18 -2.92 11.97 -2.28
C LEU A 18 -1.42 11.66 -2.36
N ILE A 19 -0.73 11.53 -1.23
CA ILE A 19 0.70 11.18 -1.20
C ILE A 19 0.93 9.74 -1.68
N VAL A 20 0.00 8.85 -1.36
CA VAL A 20 0.07 7.41 -1.70
C VAL A 20 -0.25 7.16 -3.17
N THR A 21 -1.18 7.91 -3.76
CA THR A 21 -1.51 7.84 -5.19
C THR A 21 -0.61 8.71 -6.06
N GLY A 22 -0.13 9.83 -5.51
CA GLY A 22 0.76 10.75 -6.19
C GLY A 22 2.17 10.19 -6.29
N LYS A 23 2.71 10.14 -7.51
CA LYS A 23 4.15 9.93 -7.70
C LYS A 23 4.85 11.23 -7.33
N VAL A 24 5.32 11.35 -6.08
CA VAL A 24 6.18 12.49 -5.71
C VAL A 24 7.46 12.38 -6.53
N GLU A 25 7.60 13.31 -7.47
CA GLU A 25 8.78 13.48 -8.31
C GLU A 25 9.90 14.13 -7.51
N GLY A 26 11.15 13.78 -7.83
CA GLY A 26 12.33 14.30 -7.14
C GLY A 26 13.36 13.22 -6.84
N ARG A 27 14.61 13.65 -6.76
CA ARG A 27 15.75 12.81 -6.41
C ARG A 27 15.81 12.68 -4.89
N ARG A 28 15.77 11.45 -4.37
CA ARG A 28 15.96 11.23 -2.92
C ARG A 28 17.40 11.57 -2.51
N PRO A 29 17.60 12.15 -1.32
CA PRO A 29 18.93 12.38 -0.77
C PRO A 29 19.72 11.06 -0.66
N ARG A 30 21.04 11.13 -0.82
CA ARG A 30 21.95 10.00 -0.56
C ARG A 30 21.81 9.55 0.90
N GLY A 31 21.92 8.25 1.15
CA GLY A 31 21.84 7.66 2.50
C GLY A 31 20.45 7.25 2.97
N ARG A 32 19.36 7.68 2.31
CA ARG A 32 18.01 7.18 2.60
C ARG A 32 17.70 5.93 1.75
N SER A 33 16.99 4.97 2.33
CA SER A 33 16.57 3.76 1.59
C SER A 33 15.86 4.14 0.28
N PRO A 34 16.25 3.52 -0.85
CA PRO A 34 15.58 3.75 -2.12
C PRO A 34 14.13 3.24 -2.10
N ILE A 35 13.85 2.23 -1.26
CA ILE A 35 12.54 1.59 -1.14
C ILE A 35 11.54 2.56 -0.52
N ARG A 36 10.42 2.78 -1.21
CA ARG A 36 9.24 3.49 -0.71
C ARG A 36 8.32 2.50 0.02
N TRP A 37 7.49 3.01 0.92
CA TRP A 37 6.40 2.20 1.48
C TRP A 37 5.47 1.65 0.38
N SER A 38 5.22 2.44 -0.67
CA SER A 38 4.50 1.99 -1.87
C SER A 38 5.18 0.81 -2.59
N ASP A 39 6.51 0.77 -2.60
CA ASP A 39 7.27 -0.30 -3.23
C ASP A 39 7.19 -1.58 -2.39
N GLN A 40 7.23 -1.45 -1.06
CA GLN A 40 6.98 -2.57 -0.15
C GLN A 40 5.57 -3.13 -0.34
N ILE A 41 4.57 -2.24 -0.46
CA ILE A 41 3.19 -2.64 -0.74
C ILE A 41 3.10 -3.43 -2.05
N THR A 42 3.71 -2.91 -3.12
CA THR A 42 3.70 -3.57 -4.43
C THR A 42 4.41 -4.93 -4.38
N LYS A 43 5.49 -5.03 -3.60
CA LYS A 43 6.24 -6.28 -3.39
C LYS A 43 5.44 -7.31 -2.58
N GLU A 44 4.81 -6.91 -1.48
CA GLU A 44 4.04 -7.81 -0.61
C GLU A 44 2.73 -8.29 -1.23
N LEU A 45 2.08 -7.44 -2.04
CA LEU A 45 0.81 -7.76 -2.67
C LEU A 45 0.96 -8.40 -4.06
N GLU A 46 2.17 -8.36 -4.62
CA GLU A 46 2.47 -8.78 -5.99
C GLU A 46 1.50 -8.14 -7.03
N MET A 47 1.08 -6.91 -6.77
CA MET A 47 0.14 -6.18 -7.62
C MET A 47 0.48 -4.68 -7.63
N PRO A 48 0.14 -3.97 -8.72
CA PRO A 48 0.45 -2.55 -8.81
C PRO A 48 -0.43 -1.72 -7.85
N MET A 49 0.12 -0.57 -7.44
CA MET A 49 -0.46 0.30 -6.42
C MET A 49 -1.91 0.74 -6.69
N ASN A 50 -2.25 1.01 -7.95
CA ASN A 50 -3.61 1.38 -8.36
C ASN A 50 -4.62 0.24 -8.14
N VAL A 51 -4.20 -1.00 -8.43
CA VAL A 51 -5.02 -2.20 -8.20
C VAL A 51 -5.17 -2.45 -6.70
N ALA A 52 -4.09 -2.31 -5.92
CA ALA A 52 -4.13 -2.41 -4.47
C ALA A 52 -5.10 -1.40 -3.85
N MET A 53 -5.05 -0.13 -4.29
CA MET A 53 -5.97 0.92 -3.85
C MET A 53 -7.43 0.58 -4.15
N HIS A 54 -7.72 0.07 -5.35
CA HIS A 54 -9.06 -0.34 -5.74
C HIS A 54 -9.55 -1.54 -4.92
N GLN A 55 -8.73 -2.56 -4.69
CA GLN A 55 -9.12 -3.70 -3.85
C GLN A 55 -9.32 -3.31 -2.39
N ALA A 56 -8.60 -2.29 -1.93
CA ALA A 56 -8.67 -1.78 -0.57
C ALA A 56 -9.94 -0.96 -0.28
N THR A 57 -10.69 -0.51 -1.29
CA THR A 57 -12.01 0.14 -1.06
C THR A 57 -12.99 -0.83 -0.42
N GLU A 58 -12.96 -2.09 -0.87
CA GLU A 58 -13.79 -3.17 -0.36
C GLU A 58 -13.20 -3.74 0.93
N ARG A 59 -13.69 -3.26 2.07
CA ARG A 59 -13.16 -3.59 3.41
C ARG A 59 -13.01 -5.09 3.66
N ASN A 60 -14.02 -5.88 3.27
CA ASN A 60 -14.01 -7.32 3.50
C ASN A 60 -13.02 -8.03 2.57
N LYS A 61 -12.99 -7.67 1.29
CA LYS A 61 -12.02 -8.20 0.33
C LYS A 61 -10.58 -7.90 0.78
N TRP A 62 -10.34 -6.67 1.23
CA TRP A 62 -9.06 -6.25 1.76
C TRP A 62 -8.64 -7.06 2.98
N ARG A 63 -9.54 -7.26 3.96
CA ARG A 63 -9.23 -8.07 5.14
C ARG A 63 -8.83 -9.50 4.78
N HIS A 64 -9.58 -10.16 3.89
CA HIS A 64 -9.25 -11.52 3.45
C HIS A 64 -7.89 -11.59 2.75
N LEU A 65 -7.60 -10.60 1.89
CA LEU A 65 -6.32 -10.52 1.19
C LEU A 65 -5.15 -10.32 2.16
N VAL A 66 -5.30 -9.42 3.14
CA VAL A 66 -4.28 -9.20 4.17
C VAL A 66 -4.08 -10.42 5.05
N ASP A 67 -5.15 -11.12 5.41
CA ASP A 67 -5.05 -12.37 6.20
C ASP A 67 -4.29 -13.45 5.42
N LYS A 68 -4.60 -13.60 4.12
CA LYS A 68 -3.88 -14.54 3.23
C LYS A 68 -2.38 -14.24 3.19
N ILE A 69 -1.99 -12.98 2.99
CA ILE A 69 -0.59 -12.57 2.92
C ILE A 69 0.12 -12.79 4.25
N ARG A 70 -0.55 -12.51 5.36
CA ARG A 70 0.02 -12.73 6.68
C ARG A 70 0.28 -14.22 6.94
N ARG A 71 -0.65 -15.09 6.51
CA ARG A 71 -0.48 -16.55 6.62
C ARG A 71 0.61 -17.10 5.70
N SER A 72 0.82 -16.49 4.53
CA SER A 72 1.88 -16.93 3.61
C SER A 72 3.29 -16.48 4.03
N HIS A 73 3.38 -15.44 4.86
CA HIS A 73 4.65 -14.92 5.38
C HIS A 73 5.00 -15.44 6.78
N ASP A 74 4.20 -16.34 7.35
CA ASP A 74 4.49 -16.97 8.64
C ASP A 74 5.67 -17.94 8.45
N PRO A 75 6.85 -17.67 9.03
CA PRO A 75 7.92 -18.65 9.04
C PRO A 75 7.61 -19.64 10.16
N GLN A 76 7.39 -20.89 9.78
CA GLN A 76 7.38 -22.00 10.72
C GLN A 76 8.77 -22.22 11.34
#